data_AF-A0A0Q3NZ39-F1
#
_entry.id   AF-A0A0Q3NZ39-F1
#
_cell.length_a   1.000
_cell.length_b   1.000
_cell.length_c   1.000
_cell.angle_alpha   90.00
_cell.angle_beta   90.00
_cell.angle_gamma   90.00
#
_symmetry.space_group_name_H-M   'P 1'
#
loop_
_entity.id
_entity.type
_entity.pdbx_description
1 polymer ?
#
loop_
_entity_poly.entity_id
_entity_poly.type
_entity_poly.pdbx_seq_one_letter_code
_entity_poly.pdbx_strand_id
1 'polypeptide(L)'
;MPPVHPPPPMEDEPVSKKLKSEDSLIPEEEFLRRNKVSVIKVKIHEATGMPAGKQKLQYEGIFIKDSNSLAYYNMTSGSLIHLALKERGGRKK
;
A
#
# COMPACT_ATOMS: atom_id res chain seq x y z
N MET A 1 -40.74 2.89 -52.27
CA MET A 1 -40.82 3.36 -50.87
C MET A 1 -40.38 2.20 -49.99
N PRO A 2 -39.28 2.29 -49.21
CA PRO A 2 -38.88 1.21 -48.32
C PRO A 2 -39.38 1.47 -46.89
N PRO A 3 -39.81 0.43 -46.16
CA PRO A 3 -39.72 0.40 -44.71
C PRO A 3 -38.82 -0.78 -44.30
N VAL A 4 -37.52 -0.54 -44.09
CA VAL A 4 -36.87 -0.20 -42.80
C VAL A 4 -36.92 -1.38 -41.82
N HIS A 5 -35.81 -2.10 -41.79
CA HIS A 5 -35.45 -3.12 -40.79
C HIS A 5 -35.62 -2.54 -39.38
N PRO A 6 -36.21 -3.26 -38.40
CA PRO A 6 -36.19 -2.81 -37.02
C PRO A 6 -34.74 -2.85 -36.48
N PRO A 7 -34.29 -1.83 -35.74
CA PRO A 7 -33.00 -1.88 -35.04
C PRO A 7 -33.05 -2.92 -33.91
N PRO A 8 -31.93 -3.58 -33.60
CA PRO A 8 -31.84 -4.42 -32.40
C PRO A 8 -32.07 -3.55 -31.15
N PRO A 9 -32.65 -4.11 -30.07
CA PRO A 9 -32.70 -3.40 -28.81
C PRO A 9 -31.26 -3.13 -28.37
N MET A 10 -30.83 -1.88 -28.48
CA MET A 10 -29.71 -1.39 -27.70
C MET A 10 -30.21 -1.42 -26.26
N GLU A 11 -29.82 -2.44 -25.51
CA GLU A 11 -29.94 -2.43 -24.06
C GLU A 11 -29.11 -1.24 -23.56
N ASP A 12 -29.83 -0.14 -23.33
CA ASP A 12 -29.42 0.95 -22.48
C ASP A 12 -29.26 0.36 -21.07
N GLU A 13 -28.06 -0.08 -20.72
CA GLU A 13 -27.69 -0.16 -19.31
C GLU A 13 -26.55 0.84 -19.02
N PRO A 14 -26.87 1.98 -18.38
CA PRO A 14 -25.91 3.03 -18.15
C PRO A 14 -25.01 2.71 -16.96
N VAL A 15 -23.71 2.79 -17.23
CA VAL A 15 -22.63 3.10 -16.29
C VAL A 15 -22.56 2.19 -15.06
N SER A 16 -21.78 1.12 -15.20
CA SER A 16 -21.04 0.52 -14.09
C SER A 16 -20.13 1.57 -13.44
N LYS A 17 -20.70 2.51 -12.68
CA LYS A 17 -20.00 3.18 -11.59
C LYS A 17 -19.78 2.06 -10.57
N LYS A 18 -18.77 1.22 -10.81
CA LYS A 18 -18.23 0.35 -9.79
C LYS A 18 -17.63 1.26 -8.73
N LEU A 19 -18.53 1.66 -7.83
CA LEU A 19 -18.30 1.89 -6.42
C LEU A 19 -17.01 1.16 -6.07
N LYS A 20 -15.97 1.93 -5.70
CA LYS A 20 -14.69 1.40 -5.22
C LYS A 20 -15.09 0.50 -4.05
N SER A 21 -15.24 -0.79 -4.33
CA SER A 21 -15.98 -1.68 -3.43
C SER A 21 -15.11 -1.87 -2.20
N GLU A 22 -15.68 -1.53 -1.06
CA GLU A 22 -15.15 -1.82 0.27
C GLU A 22 -14.79 -3.31 0.43
N ASP A 23 -15.33 -4.16 -0.44
CA ASP A 23 -15.02 -5.58 -0.61
C ASP A 23 -13.54 -5.90 -0.98
N SER A 24 -12.78 -4.92 -1.48
CA SER A 24 -11.32 -5.07 -1.65
C SER A 24 -10.51 -4.65 -0.42
N LEU A 25 -11.15 -4.12 0.63
CA LEU A 25 -10.50 -3.83 1.89
C LEU A 25 -10.24 -5.14 2.63
N ILE A 26 -9.00 -5.63 2.53
CA ILE A 26 -8.57 -6.73 3.38
C ILE A 26 -8.56 -6.29 4.86
N PRO A 27 -8.96 -7.15 5.80
CA PRO A 27 -8.89 -6.86 7.23
C PRO A 27 -7.48 -6.39 7.63
N GLU A 28 -7.37 -5.44 8.56
CA GLU A 28 -6.07 -4.90 8.99
C GLU A 28 -5.12 -6.00 9.49
N GLU A 29 -5.64 -7.02 10.17
CA GLU A 29 -4.87 -8.19 10.60
C GLU A 29 -4.35 -9.01 9.42
N GLU A 30 -5.17 -9.20 8.39
CA GLU A 30 -4.72 -9.86 7.16
C GLU A 30 -3.68 -9.00 6.44
N PHE A 31 -3.88 -7.68 6.41
CA PHE A 31 -2.90 -6.75 5.84
C PHE A 31 -1.56 -6.89 6.57
N LEU A 32 -1.54 -6.87 7.90
CA LEU A 32 -0.32 -6.98 8.71
C LEU A 32 0.37 -8.34 8.52
N ARG A 33 -0.41 -9.41 8.34
CA ARG A 33 0.09 -10.77 8.13
C ARG A 33 0.61 -10.99 6.72
N ARG A 34 -0.06 -10.42 5.72
CA ARG A 34 0.24 -10.57 4.29
C ARG A 34 1.34 -9.62 3.83
N ASN A 35 1.44 -8.43 4.42
CA ASN A 35 2.38 -7.40 4.01
C ASN A 35 3.64 -7.37 4.87
N LYS A 36 4.73 -6.97 4.22
CA LYS A 36 6.06 -6.85 4.81
C LYS A 36 6.42 -5.39 5.06
N VAL A 37 7.43 -5.19 5.88
CA VAL A 37 8.02 -3.87 6.14
C VAL A 37 8.46 -3.18 4.83
N SER A 38 8.81 -3.95 3.80
CA SER A 38 9.14 -3.40 2.47
C SER A 38 8.02 -2.55 1.88
N VAL A 39 6.75 -2.92 2.11
CA VAL A 39 5.57 -2.17 1.61
C VAL A 39 5.52 -0.78 2.25
N ILE A 40 5.84 -0.68 3.54
CA ILE A 40 5.90 0.60 4.25
C ILE A 40 7.02 1.47 3.68
N LYS A 41 8.19 0.88 3.40
CA LYS A 41 9.30 1.63 2.80
C LYS A 41 9.01 2.15 1.41
N VAL A 42 8.27 1.38 0.61
CA VAL A 42 7.79 1.84 -0.71
C VAL A 42 6.86 3.03 -0.54
N LYS A 43 5.85 2.95 0.33
CA LYS A 43 4.95 4.08 0.61
C LYS A 43 5.70 5.32 1.08
N ILE A 44 6.69 5.16 1.95
CA ILE A 44 7.54 6.26 2.41
C ILE A 44 8.40 6.81 1.26
N HIS A 45 8.91 5.95 0.38
CA HIS A 45 9.68 6.38 -0.79
C HIS A 45 8.81 7.22 -1.73
N GLU A 46 7.57 6.80 -1.99
CA GLU A 46 6.63 7.55 -2.81
C GLU A 46 6.24 8.89 -2.15
N ALA A 47 6.06 8.91 -0.83
CA ALA A 47 5.67 10.13 -0.11
C ALA A 47 6.81 11.14 0.10
N THR A 48 8.05 10.66 0.31
CA THR A 48 9.20 11.50 0.69
C THR A 48 10.26 11.61 -0.40
N GLY A 49 10.23 10.76 -1.43
CA GLY A 49 11.32 10.59 -2.40
C GLY A 49 12.56 9.88 -1.85
N MET A 50 12.60 9.51 -0.57
CA MET A 50 13.79 8.90 0.05
C MET A 50 13.94 7.43 -0.38
N PRO A 51 15.09 6.98 -0.89
CA PRO A 51 15.26 5.58 -1.29
C PRO A 51 15.26 4.64 -0.08
N ALA A 52 14.67 3.45 -0.21
CA ALA A 52 14.51 2.47 0.87
C ALA A 52 15.83 2.09 1.58
N GLY A 53 16.97 2.15 0.87
CA GLY A 53 18.29 1.91 1.44
C GLY A 53 18.76 2.98 2.42
N LYS A 54 18.20 4.19 2.36
CA LYS A 54 18.45 5.30 3.31
C LYS A 54 17.38 5.40 4.40
N GLN A 55 16.31 4.61 4.34
CA GLN A 55 15.26 4.62 5.34
C GLN A 55 15.59 3.65 6.48
N LYS A 56 15.53 4.14 7.72
CA LYS A 56 15.65 3.35 8.94
C LYS A 56 14.32 3.42 9.68
N LEU A 57 13.59 2.31 9.68
CA LEU A 57 12.30 2.22 10.36
C LEU A 57 12.49 1.60 11.75
N GLN A 58 11.87 2.22 12.75
CA GLN A 58 11.89 1.76 14.14
C GLN A 58 10.46 1.70 14.68
N TYR A 59 10.09 0.57 15.25
CA TYR A 59 8.79 0.32 15.86
C TYR A 59 9.01 -0.19 17.28
N GLU A 60 8.35 0.43 18.26
CA GLU A 60 8.52 0.13 19.70
C GLU A 60 9.99 0.01 20.15
N GLY A 61 10.85 0.90 19.64
CA GLY A 61 12.28 0.87 19.95
C GLY A 61 13.10 -0.17 19.16
N ILE A 62 12.47 -1.07 18.43
CA ILE A 62 13.12 -2.14 17.64
C ILE A 62 13.24 -1.72 16.17
N PHE A 63 14.40 -1.97 15.56
CA PHE A 63 14.58 -1.74 14.12
C PHE A 63 13.90 -2.83 13.29
N ILE A 64 12.92 -2.42 12.49
CA ILE A 64 12.19 -3.33 11.61
C ILE A 64 12.91 -3.49 10.27
N LYS A 65 12.99 -4.73 9.79
CA LYS A 65 13.70 -5.09 8.55
C LYS A 65 12.71 -5.55 7.48
N ASP A 66 13.05 -5.31 6.22
CA ASP A 66 12.25 -5.63 5.04
C ASP A 66 11.90 -7.11 4.90
N SER A 67 12.76 -7.98 5.44
CA SER A 67 12.60 -9.44 5.40
C SER A 67 11.40 -9.93 6.22
N ASN A 68 10.95 -9.16 7.21
CA ASN A 68 9.94 -9.57 8.17
C ASN A 68 8.56 -8.95 7.84
N SER A 69 7.50 -9.67 8.18
CA SER A 69 6.12 -9.17 8.08
C SER A 69 5.81 -8.15 9.18
N LEU A 70 4.76 -7.36 9.01
CA LEU A 70 4.33 -6.42 10.06
C LEU A 70 3.82 -7.19 11.29
N ALA A 71 3.10 -8.29 11.05
CA ALA A 71 2.66 -9.21 12.10
C ALA A 71 3.82 -9.88 12.87
N TYR A 72 4.99 -10.11 12.24
CA TYR A 72 6.16 -10.66 12.95
C TYR A 72 6.64 -9.72 14.07
N TYR A 73 6.47 -8.41 13.88
CA TYR A 73 6.78 -7.40 14.89
C TYR A 73 5.61 -7.12 15.85
N ASN A 74 4.53 -7.90 15.78
CA ASN A 74 3.30 -7.67 16.54
C ASN A 74 2.75 -6.24 16.34
N MET A 75 2.88 -5.69 15.14
CA MET A 75 2.26 -4.39 14.83
C MET A 75 0.74 -4.49 14.95
N THR A 76 0.14 -3.45 15.50
CA THR A 76 -1.30 -3.26 15.59
C THR A 76 -1.75 -2.13 14.67
N SER A 77 -3.06 -2.03 14.41
CA SER A 77 -3.57 -0.84 13.74
C SER A 77 -3.38 0.40 14.62
N GLY A 78 -3.05 1.53 13.98
CA GLY A 78 -2.66 2.75 14.70
C GLY A 78 -1.26 2.75 15.29
N SER A 79 -0.47 1.70 15.07
CA SER A 79 0.96 1.65 15.45
C SER A 79 1.78 2.79 14.82
N LEU A 80 2.64 3.42 15.62
CA LEU A 80 3.53 4.48 15.15
C LEU A 80 4.92 3.94 14.80
N ILE A 81 5.37 4.24 13.59
CA ILE A 81 6.70 3.88 13.09
C ILE A 81 7.55 5.14 13.00
N HIS A 82 8.68 5.13 13.69
CA HIS A 82 9.68 6.19 13.58
C HIS A 82 10.52 5.99 12.32
N LEU A 83 10.46 6.95 11.41
CA LEU A 83 11.34 7.04 10.25
C LEU A 83 12.58 7.87 10.60
N ALA A 84 13.75 7.28 10.47
CA ALA A 84 15.05 7.95 10.60
C ALA A 84 15.90 7.75 9.35
N LEU A 85 16.89 8.63 9.15
CA LEU A 85 17.90 8.45 8.10
C LEU A 85 18.88 7.35 8.50
N LYS A 86 19.12 6.40 7.60
CA LYS A 86 20.18 5.41 7.72
C LYS A 86 21.50 6.07 7.34
N GLU A 87 22.20 6.60 8.34
CA GLU A 87 23.56 7.09 8.16
C GLU A 87 24.49 5.90 7.88
N ARG A 88 24.93 5.74 6.62
CA ARG A 88 26.17 5.01 6.36
C ARG A 88 27.28 5.94 6.80
N GLY A 89 27.95 5.59 7.90
CA GLY A 89 28.97 6.40 8.57
C GLY A 89 29.75 7.28 7.59
N GLY A 90 29.46 8.58 7.65
CA GLY A 90 30.26 9.58 6.97
C GLY A 90 31.66 9.51 7.53
N ARG A 91 32.63 9.37 6.63
CA ARG A 91 34.05 9.56 6.88
C ARG A 91 34.21 10.83 7.72
N LYS A 92 34.47 10.67 9.02
CA LYS A 92 34.88 11.76 9.90
C LYS A 92 36.12 12.37 9.25
N LYS A 93 36.03 13.62 8.81
CA LYS A 93 37.20 14.47 8.59
C LYS A 93 37.52 15.17 9.90
#